data_AF-A0A3Q9JN00-F1
#
_entry.id   AF-A0A3Q9JN00-F1
#
_cell.length_a   1.000
_cell.length_b   1.000
_cell.length_c   1.000
_cell.angle_alpha   90.00
_cell.angle_beta   90.00
_cell.angle_gamma   90.00
#
_symmetry.space_group_name_H-M   'P 1'
#
loop_
_entity.id
_entity.type
_entity.pdbx_description
1 polymer ?
#
loop_
_entity_poly.entity_id
_entity_poly.type
_entity_poly.pdbx_seq_one_letter_code
_entity_poly.pdbx_strand_id
1 'polypeptide(L)'
;MSSKNSIEHVFPQTPETEYHLFDGDLDSFGNLALLNTSQNSSYGDKLFLEKKILFDKCGAIDSLKLWKIFQKASWESKDIKEHQKEMIHQLKTHYQAKFSADE
;
A
#
# COMPACT_ATOMS: atom_id res chain seq x y z
N MET A 1 7.21 21.64 -11.46
CA MET A 1 5.92 20.93 -11.41
C MET A 1 6.02 19.91 -10.29
N SER A 2 5.30 20.07 -9.18
CA SER A 2 5.23 18.99 -8.18
C SER A 2 4.31 17.92 -8.72
N SER A 3 4.77 16.66 -8.74
CA SER A 3 3.92 15.50 -8.99
C SER A 3 2.73 15.59 -8.04
N LYS A 4 1.49 15.50 -8.56
CA LYS A 4 0.28 15.49 -7.72
C LYS A 4 0.15 14.18 -6.93
N ASN A 5 0.80 13.13 -7.42
CA ASN A 5 0.80 11.80 -6.83
C ASN A 5 2.22 11.40 -6.43
N SER A 6 2.33 10.65 -5.34
CA SER A 6 3.54 10.06 -4.77
C SER A 6 3.31 8.58 -4.47
N ILE A 7 4.40 7.82 -4.41
CA ILE A 7 4.39 6.43 -3.97
C ILE A 7 4.66 6.41 -2.46
N GLU A 8 3.77 5.75 -1.73
CA GLU A 8 3.88 5.53 -0.29
C GLU A 8 4.29 4.10 -0.02
N HIS A 9 5.25 3.92 0.88
CA HIS A 9 5.59 2.65 1.48
C HIS A 9 4.76 2.44 2.76
N VAL A 10 3.85 1.47 2.77
CA VAL A 10 2.99 1.24 3.95
C VAL A 10 3.82 0.79 5.15
N PHE A 11 4.68 -0.22 4.96
CA PHE A 11 5.80 -0.47 5.84
C PHE A 11 6.92 0.52 5.46
N PRO A 12 7.34 1.44 6.36
CA PRO A 12 8.27 2.51 6.02
C PRO A 12 9.68 1.99 5.70
N GLN A 13 10.40 2.72 4.84
CA GLN A 13 11.81 2.39 4.53
C GLN A 13 12.74 2.68 5.71
N THR A 14 12.47 3.77 6.42
CA THR A 14 13.18 4.20 7.62
C THR A 14 12.17 4.34 8.75
N PRO A 15 11.85 3.27 9.50
CA PRO A 15 10.89 3.36 10.60
C PRO A 15 11.40 4.30 11.71
N GLU A 16 10.48 5.02 12.37
CA GLU A 16 10.78 5.93 13.50
C GLU A 16 11.41 5.21 14.71
N THR A 17 11.25 3.88 14.80
CA THR A 17 11.83 3.04 15.85
C THR A 17 12.75 1.98 15.24
N GLU A 18 13.77 1.52 15.99
CA GLU A 18 14.74 0.48 15.57
C GLU A 18 14.13 -0.93 15.43
N TYR A 19 12.96 -1.05 14.80
CA TYR A 19 12.46 -2.33 14.27
C TYR A 19 13.27 -2.69 13.02
N HIS A 20 14.55 -2.99 13.25
CA HIS A 20 15.40 -3.65 12.28
C HIS A 20 15.01 -5.11 12.26
N LEU A 21 14.32 -5.51 11.19
CA LEU A 21 14.41 -6.80 10.48
C LEU A 21 13.10 -7.00 9.69
N PHE A 22 12.93 -6.20 8.63
CA PHE A 22 11.95 -6.53 7.61
C PHE A 22 12.57 -7.58 6.67
N ASP A 23 12.21 -8.85 6.84
CA ASP A 23 12.68 -9.97 6.03
C ASP A 23 11.87 -10.14 4.72
N GLY A 24 11.48 -9.01 4.13
CA GLY A 24 10.59 -8.97 2.98
C GLY A 24 11.04 -7.98 1.91
N ASP A 25 10.33 -8.03 0.78
CA ASP A 25 10.55 -7.11 -0.34
C ASP A 25 9.93 -5.74 -0.03
N LEU A 26 10.72 -4.83 0.55
CA LEU A 26 10.30 -3.50 0.99
C LEU A 26 9.70 -2.67 -0.16
N ASP A 27 10.32 -2.77 -1.34
CA ASP A 27 9.90 -2.05 -2.56
C ASP A 27 8.93 -2.88 -3.43
N SER A 28 8.35 -3.95 -2.87
CA SER A 28 7.40 -4.78 -3.60
C SER A 28 6.09 -4.07 -3.87
N PHE A 29 5.43 -4.44 -4.96
CA PHE A 29 4.09 -3.95 -5.24
C PHE A 29 3.12 -4.23 -4.08
N GLY A 30 3.35 -5.27 -3.29
CA GLY A 30 2.58 -5.53 -2.06
C GLY A 30 2.62 -4.37 -1.07
N ASN A 31 3.76 -3.71 -0.89
CA ASN A 31 3.97 -2.66 0.10
C ASN A 31 3.70 -1.23 -0.39
N LEU A 32 3.56 -1.04 -1.71
CA LEU A 32 3.47 0.29 -2.32
C LEU A 32 2.03 0.70 -2.61
N ALA A 33 1.69 1.96 -2.33
CA ALA A 33 0.42 2.56 -2.74
C ALA A 33 0.61 3.93 -3.39
N LEU A 34 -0.29 4.28 -4.30
CA LEU A 34 -0.34 5.62 -4.89
C LEU A 34 -1.19 6.54 -4.00
N LEU A 35 -0.62 7.68 -3.63
CA LEU A 35 -1.24 8.71 -2.80
C LEU A 35 -1.03 10.10 -3.39
N ASN A 36 -1.73 11.10 -2.88
CA ASN A 36 -1.32 12.48 -3.10
C ASN A 36 -0.11 12.85 -2.20
N THR A 37 0.64 13.88 -2.59
CA THR A 37 1.86 14.30 -1.88
C THR A 37 1.61 14.76 -0.44
N SER A 38 0.45 15.36 -0.14
CA SER A 38 0.08 15.80 1.21
C SER A 38 -0.10 14.61 2.16
N GLN A 39 -0.79 13.56 1.70
CA GLN A 39 -1.00 12.33 2.46
C GLN A 39 0.31 11.58 2.69
N ASN A 40 1.11 11.43 1.63
CA ASN A 40 2.43 10.79 1.72
C ASN A 40 3.32 11.50 2.75
N SER A 41 3.30 12.83 2.77
CA SER A 41 4.04 13.64 3.75
C SER A 41 3.53 13.44 5.18
N SER A 42 2.21 13.23 5.34
CA SER A 42 1.60 12.98 6.65
C SER A 42 1.97 11.60 7.21
N TYR A 43 2.08 10.60 6.33
CA TYR A 43 2.45 9.23 6.68
C TYR A 43 3.95 9.09 6.96
N GLY A 44 4.81 9.38 5.98
CA GLY A 44 6.26 9.36 6.15
C GLY A 44 6.81 8.05 6.73
N ASP A 45 7.60 8.17 7.79
CA ASP A 45 8.31 7.11 8.54
C ASP A 45 7.47 6.39 9.59
N LYS A 46 6.19 6.76 9.74
CA LYS A 46 5.30 6.18 10.75
C LYS A 46 5.10 4.68 10.56
N LEU A 47 4.76 4.00 11.65
CA LEU A 47 4.44 2.58 11.59
C LEU A 47 3.05 2.34 11.02
N PHE A 48 2.79 1.10 10.60
CA PHE A 48 1.53 0.68 10.01
C PHE A 48 0.29 1.09 10.83
N LEU A 49 0.33 0.86 12.15
CA LEU A 49 -0.81 1.17 13.03
C LEU A 49 -1.08 2.68 13.12
N GLU A 50 -0.03 3.51 13.09
CA GLU A 50 -0.17 4.96 13.10
C GLU A 50 -0.72 5.47 11.77
N LYS A 51 -0.21 4.96 10.65
CA LYS A 51 -0.73 5.25 9.31
C LYS A 51 -2.20 4.85 9.19
N LYS A 52 -2.59 3.70 9.76
CA LYS A 52 -3.99 3.24 9.83
C LYS A 52 -4.87 4.22 10.61
N ILE A 53 -4.43 4.68 11.78
CA ILE A 53 -5.18 5.69 12.56
C ILE A 53 -5.35 6.99 11.76
N LEU A 54 -4.31 7.44 11.05
CA LEU A 54 -4.39 8.64 10.21
C LEU A 54 -5.35 8.44 9.02
N PHE A 55 -5.33 7.26 8.39
CA PHE A 55 -6.28 6.90 7.34
C PHE A 55 -7.73 6.96 7.83
N ASP A 56 -8.02 6.34 8.98
CA ASP A 56 -9.37 6.32 9.56
C ASP A 56 -9.86 7.73 9.92
N LYS A 57 -8.95 8.61 10.36
CA LYS A 57 -9.26 10.02 10.67
C LYS A 57 -9.49 10.89 9.43
N CYS A 58 -8.97 10.50 8.26
CA CYS A 58 -9.10 11.28 7.03
C CYS A 58 -10.56 11.35 6.56
N GLY A 59 -11.38 10.34 6.88
CA GLY A 59 -12.81 10.30 6.54
C GLY A 59 -13.12 10.12 5.04
N ALA A 60 -12.10 10.00 4.18
CA ALA A 60 -12.22 9.78 2.75
C ALA A 60 -11.28 8.64 2.30
N ILE A 61 -11.77 7.81 1.37
CA ILE A 61 -10.98 6.74 0.76
C ILE A 61 -10.32 7.28 -0.50
N ASP A 62 -9.06 7.69 -0.39
CA ASP A 62 -8.30 8.24 -1.52
C ASP A 62 -7.53 7.16 -2.30
N SER A 63 -7.41 5.95 -1.72
CA SER A 63 -6.79 4.80 -2.37
C SER A 63 -7.49 3.51 -1.95
N LEU A 64 -8.14 2.84 -2.91
CA LEU A 64 -8.79 1.54 -2.69
C LEU A 64 -7.78 0.48 -2.25
N LYS A 65 -6.54 0.59 -2.73
CA LYS A 65 -5.46 -0.32 -2.34
C LYS A 65 -5.10 -0.12 -0.86
N LEU A 66 -4.91 1.12 -0.41
CA LEU A 66 -4.66 1.39 1.01
C LEU A 66 -5.83 0.99 1.89
N TRP A 67 -7.06 1.28 1.47
CA TRP A 67 -8.24 0.85 2.21
C TRP A 67 -8.21 -0.66 2.48
N LYS A 68 -7.89 -1.47 1.46
CA LYS A 68 -7.76 -2.92 1.58
C LYS A 68 -6.60 -3.33 2.49
N ILE A 69 -5.46 -2.65 2.40
CA ILE A 69 -4.29 -2.90 3.26
C ILE A 69 -4.65 -2.64 4.73
N PHE A 70 -5.28 -1.50 5.04
CA PHE A 70 -5.66 -1.13 6.40
C PHE A 70 -6.81 -1.96 6.98
N GLN A 71 -7.48 -2.81 6.21
CA GLN A 71 -8.38 -3.84 6.77
C GLN A 71 -7.62 -4.94 7.53
N LYS A 72 -6.31 -5.11 7.30
CA LYS A 72 -5.49 -6.10 8.01
C LYS A 72 -5.16 -5.59 9.42
N ALA A 73 -4.90 -6.52 10.34
CA ALA A 73 -4.52 -6.24 11.73
C ALA A 73 -3.03 -5.93 11.88
N SER A 74 -2.20 -6.56 11.04
CA SER A 74 -0.74 -6.40 10.97
C SER A 74 -0.31 -6.09 9.54
N TRP A 75 0.94 -5.64 9.39
CA TRP A 75 1.55 -5.45 8.10
C TRP A 75 3.02 -5.88 8.11
N GLU A 76 3.19 -7.20 8.02
CA GLU A 76 4.48 -7.87 8.05
C GLU A 76 4.86 -8.39 6.66
N SER A 77 6.06 -8.96 6.51
CA SER A 77 6.55 -9.49 5.23
C SER A 77 5.62 -10.54 4.61
N LYS A 78 4.92 -11.33 5.42
CA LYS A 78 3.91 -12.31 4.95
C LYS A 78 2.70 -11.61 4.33
N ASP A 79 2.23 -10.53 4.95
CA ASP A 79 1.04 -9.77 4.53
C ASP A 79 1.33 -9.03 3.22
N ILE A 80 2.54 -8.48 3.09
CA ILE A 80 3.02 -7.83 1.87
C ILE A 80 3.12 -8.83 0.70
N LYS A 81 3.70 -10.02 0.94
CA LYS A 81 3.79 -11.08 -0.08
C LYS A 81 2.41 -11.59 -0.50
N GLU A 82 1.49 -11.78 0.45
CA GLU A 82 0.10 -12.16 0.16
C GLU A 82 -0.60 -11.07 -0.66
N HIS A 83 -0.52 -9.81 -0.22
CA HIS A 83 -1.16 -8.70 -0.90
C HIS A 83 -0.63 -8.51 -2.33
N GLN A 84 0.68 -8.66 -2.55
CA GLN A 84 1.24 -8.63 -3.90
C GLN A 84 0.59 -9.67 -4.81
N LYS A 85 0.45 -10.92 -4.34
CA LYS A 85 -0.19 -12.00 -5.10
C LYS A 85 -1.64 -11.67 -5.41
N GLU A 86 -2.39 -11.19 -4.42
CA GLU A 86 -3.79 -10.79 -4.59
C GLU A 86 -3.95 -9.70 -5.64
N MET A 87 -3.14 -8.63 -5.58
CA MET A 87 -3.24 -7.51 -6.51
C MET A 87 -2.83 -7.89 -7.93
N ILE A 88 -1.75 -8.67 -8.10
CA ILE A 88 -1.35 -9.18 -9.41
C ILE A 88 -2.43 -10.11 -9.99
N HIS A 89 -3.03 -10.95 -9.15
CA HIS A 89 -4.13 -11.81 -9.58
C HIS A 89 -5.33 -10.99 -10.07
N GLN A 90 -5.77 -9.97 -9.30
CA GLN A 90 -6.87 -9.10 -9.70
C GLN A 90 -6.60 -8.38 -11.02
N LEU A 91 -5.39 -7.84 -11.21
CA LEU A 91 -5.00 -7.19 -12.46
C LEU A 91 -5.02 -8.18 -13.63
N LYS A 92 -4.42 -9.36 -13.46
CA LYS A 92 -4.42 -10.41 -14.50
C LYS A 92 -5.84 -10.82 -14.88
N THR A 93 -6.69 -11.10 -13.90
CA THR A 93 -8.09 -11.47 -14.13
C THR A 93 -8.85 -10.37 -14.87
N HIS A 94 -8.67 -9.10 -14.49
CA HIS A 94 -9.32 -7.98 -15.18
C HIS A 94 -8.90 -7.87 -16.65
N TYR A 95 -7.59 -7.93 -16.92
CA TYR A 95 -7.09 -7.77 -18.28
C TYR A 95 -7.36 -9.02 -19.13
N GLN A 96 -7.26 -10.23 -18.59
CA GLN A 96 -7.63 -11.46 -19.31
C GLN A 96 -9.11 -11.47 -19.68
N ALA A 97 -10.00 -11.12 -18.75
CA ALA A 97 -11.44 -11.06 -19.02
C ALA A 97 -11.78 -10.03 -20.12
N LYS A 98 -11.03 -8.92 -20.21
CA LYS A 98 -11.23 -7.91 -21.26
C LYS A 98 -10.82 -8.40 -22.66
N PHE A 99 -9.82 -9.26 -22.78
CA PHE A 99 -9.38 -9.78 -24.08
C PHE A 99 -10.12 -11.06 -24.52
N SER A 100 -10.98 -11.61 -23.67
CA SER A 100 -11.85 -12.77 -24.00
C SER A 100 -13.31 -12.38 -24.27
N ALA A 101 -13.66 -11.09 -24.18
CA ALA A 101 -15.00 -10.58 -24.42
C ALA A 101 -15.17 -9.92 -25.81
N ASP A 102 -14.10 -9.90 -26.62
CA ASP A 102 -14.04 -9.32 -27.96
C ASP A 102 -13.94 -10.39 -29.08
N GLU A 103 -14.25 -11.67 -28.78
CA GLU A 103 -14.52 -12.76 -29.75
C GLU A 103 -15.99 -13.19 -29.67
#